data_AF-A0A2S2NPN5-F1
#
_entry.id   AF-A0A2S2NPN5-F1
#
_cell.length_a   1.000
_cell.length_b   1.000
_cell.length_c   1.000
_cell.angle_alpha   90.00
_cell.angle_beta   90.00
_cell.angle_gamma   90.00
#
_symmetry.space_group_name_H-M   'P 1'
#
loop_
_entity.id
_entity.type
_entity.pdbx_description
1 polymer ?
#
loop_
_entity_poly.entity_id
_entity_poly.type
_entity_poly.pdbx_seq_one_letter_code
_entity_poly.pdbx_strand_id
1 'polypeptide(L)'
;MGDAKTGATASGLIDYLTSYRFLLTAFAFQKIFRILEPVNKLLQAKDLDLMAAVVLIENAKSKICMINCRDTDSFSDVVLAAEQFSETIDVEFVALPTPRCRRVPKFSGELQRDEPITDPITKFKVECYYGALDIIQNELNNRFGNDEAELLKDLSLLSKKRILEVKNSPNSLPKDAFKIVCELYSTFLQYDDLVNEYQQFCSNFLELEKSILLPEYLHNNESESDESDYEDGFDSIFEIVEQDKIENQPVFVTRNLENVGSMGKLFKLFCVSQLKCVFPNLHTLLHIAVTLPVSSCSVERSFSKLKLVKTKLRTTMKEERLESLLKITCEQDCVPNVENVINNFANKSSELSK
;
A
#
# COMPACT_ATOMS: atom_id res chain seq x y z
N MET A 1 30.38 34.43 -16.26
CA MET A 1 29.66 33.75 -17.36
C MET A 1 28.72 32.75 -16.71
N GLY A 2 27.43 33.06 -16.65
CA GLY A 2 26.43 32.08 -16.21
C GLY A 2 26.44 30.88 -17.15
N ASP A 3 26.37 29.69 -16.58
CA ASP A 3 26.41 28.42 -17.30
C ASP A 3 25.28 28.41 -18.35
N ALA A 4 25.63 28.57 -19.62
CA ALA A 4 24.67 28.68 -20.73
C ALA A 4 23.72 27.47 -20.78
N LYS A 5 24.18 26.32 -20.26
CA LYS A 5 23.37 25.12 -20.10
C LYS A 5 22.26 25.31 -19.08
N THR A 6 22.56 25.92 -17.93
CA THR A 6 21.56 26.23 -16.89
C THR A 6 20.52 27.22 -17.40
N GLY A 7 20.96 28.25 -18.14
CA GLY A 7 20.05 29.21 -18.77
C GLY A 7 19.11 28.56 -19.79
N ALA A 8 19.64 27.71 -20.67
CA ALA A 8 18.84 26.98 -21.65
C ALA A 8 17.85 26.00 -20.98
N THR A 9 18.26 25.30 -19.91
CA THR A 9 17.34 24.40 -19.18
C THR A 9 16.24 25.16 -18.44
N ALA A 10 16.55 26.33 -17.88
CA ALA A 10 15.56 27.16 -17.20
C ALA A 10 14.54 27.72 -18.18
N SER A 11 14.99 28.21 -19.35
CA SER A 11 14.11 28.65 -20.43
C SER A 11 13.18 27.53 -20.90
N GLY A 12 13.73 26.34 -21.17
CA GLY A 12 12.91 25.20 -21.61
C GLY A 12 11.90 24.71 -20.57
N LEU A 13 12.21 24.85 -19.27
CA LEU A 13 11.25 24.56 -18.20
C LEU A 13 10.12 25.59 -18.15
N ILE A 14 10.44 26.87 -18.33
CA ILE A 14 9.43 27.93 -18.40
C ILE A 14 8.52 27.67 -19.60
N ASP A 15 9.08 27.42 -20.79
CA ASP A 15 8.32 27.11 -22.01
C ASP A 15 7.40 25.89 -21.85
N TYR A 16 7.84 24.89 -21.06
CA TYR A 16 7.02 23.72 -20.75
C TYR A 16 5.90 24.04 -19.76
N LEU A 17 6.19 24.80 -18.69
CA LEU A 17 5.21 25.20 -17.68
C LEU A 17 4.15 26.15 -18.24
N THR A 18 4.49 26.97 -19.23
CA THR A 18 3.57 27.85 -19.96
C THR A 18 2.91 27.15 -21.16
N SER A 19 3.02 25.83 -21.30
CA SER A 19 2.30 25.08 -22.33
C SER A 19 0.90 24.69 -21.85
N TYR A 20 -0.12 24.87 -22.70
CA TYR A 20 -1.47 24.37 -22.42
C TYR A 20 -1.50 22.84 -22.25
N ARG A 21 -0.53 22.13 -22.86
CA ARG A 21 -0.33 20.70 -22.62
C ARG A 21 -0.04 20.42 -21.14
N PHE A 22 0.87 21.16 -20.52
CA PHE A 22 1.20 20.98 -19.10
C PHE A 22 -0.02 21.21 -18.23
N LEU A 23 -0.77 22.29 -18.51
CA LEU A 23 -1.99 22.64 -17.79
C LEU A 23 -3.03 21.51 -17.80
N LEU A 24 -3.38 20.99 -18.98
CA LEU A 24 -4.29 19.86 -19.12
C LEU A 24 -3.78 18.61 -18.38
N THR A 25 -2.47 18.37 -18.43
CA THR A 25 -1.85 17.22 -17.75
C THR A 25 -1.96 17.37 -16.23
N ALA A 26 -1.74 18.57 -15.69
CA ALA A 26 -1.83 18.85 -14.26
C ALA A 26 -3.26 18.65 -13.73
N PHE A 27 -4.27 19.21 -14.41
CA PHE A 27 -5.67 19.03 -14.01
C PHE A 27 -6.17 17.59 -14.20
N ALA A 28 -5.71 16.89 -15.23
CA ALA A 28 -5.97 15.47 -15.41
C ALA A 28 -5.45 14.66 -14.20
N PHE A 29 -4.18 14.83 -13.84
CA PHE A 29 -3.61 14.15 -12.67
C PHE A 29 -4.24 14.60 -11.36
N GLN A 30 -4.64 15.86 -11.22
CA GLN A 30 -5.38 16.32 -10.04
C GLN A 30 -6.69 15.54 -9.86
N LYS A 31 -7.46 15.35 -10.93
CA LYS A 31 -8.71 14.57 -10.90
C LYS A 31 -8.44 13.11 -10.51
N ILE A 32 -7.41 12.49 -11.10
CA ILE A 32 -7.00 11.11 -10.80
C ILE A 32 -6.54 10.99 -9.34
N PHE A 33 -5.68 11.89 -8.86
CA PHE A 33 -5.15 11.85 -7.51
C PHE A 33 -6.24 12.04 -6.45
N ARG A 34 -7.27 12.86 -6.70
CA ARG A 34 -8.43 12.96 -5.78
C ARG A 34 -9.14 11.62 -5.57
N ILE A 35 -9.12 10.73 -6.56
CA ILE A 35 -9.71 9.38 -6.45
C ILE A 35 -8.78 8.44 -5.66
N LEU A 36 -7.47 8.54 -5.89
CA LEU A 36 -6.46 7.67 -5.27
C LEU A 36 -6.03 8.11 -3.86
N GLU A 37 -6.21 9.37 -3.51
CA GLU A 37 -5.74 9.97 -2.26
C GLU A 37 -6.26 9.27 -1.00
N PRO A 38 -7.56 8.91 -0.89
CA PRO A 38 -8.05 8.15 0.27
C PRO A 38 -7.37 6.79 0.43
N VAL A 39 -7.14 6.09 -0.68
CA VAL A 39 -6.45 4.78 -0.70
C VAL A 39 -5.01 4.93 -0.23
N ASN A 40 -4.29 5.94 -0.76
CA ASN A 40 -2.90 6.20 -0.40
C ASN A 40 -2.75 6.55 1.09
N LYS A 41 -3.61 7.43 1.61
CA LYS A 41 -3.59 7.81 3.04
C LYS A 41 -3.86 6.61 3.93
N LEU A 42 -4.81 5.76 3.56
CA LEU A 42 -5.14 4.59 4.37
C LEU A 42 -4.02 3.55 4.34
N LEU A 43 -3.47 3.22 3.16
CA LEU A 43 -2.38 2.23 3.02
C LEU A 43 -1.04 2.65 3.64
N GLN A 44 -0.86 3.96 3.87
CA GLN A 44 0.30 4.55 4.55
C GLN A 44 0.05 4.79 6.05
N ALA A 45 -1.18 4.61 6.53
CA ALA A 45 -1.48 4.77 7.94
C ALA A 45 -0.77 3.70 8.78
N LYS A 46 -0.28 4.10 9.96
CA LYS A 46 0.37 3.20 10.92
C LYS A 46 -0.60 2.10 11.38
N ASP A 47 -1.87 2.45 11.54
CA ASP A 47 -2.96 1.55 11.89
C ASP A 47 -3.87 1.36 10.67
N LEU A 48 -3.68 0.25 9.96
CA LEU A 48 -4.41 -0.07 8.73
C LEU A 48 -5.69 -0.87 9.05
N ASP A 49 -6.86 -0.29 8.75
CA ASP A 49 -8.12 -1.04 8.68
C ASP A 49 -8.23 -1.74 7.32
N LEU A 50 -8.04 -3.06 7.32
CA LEU A 50 -8.07 -3.87 6.11
C LEU A 50 -9.44 -3.89 5.43
N MET A 51 -10.55 -3.88 6.19
CA MET A 51 -11.89 -3.85 5.60
C MET A 51 -12.13 -2.53 4.88
N ALA A 52 -11.80 -1.42 5.54
CA ALA A 52 -11.88 -0.11 4.93
C ALA A 52 -10.98 -0.03 3.68
N ALA A 53 -9.79 -0.65 3.74
CA ALA A 53 -8.85 -0.66 2.62
C ALA A 53 -9.40 -1.37 1.40
N VAL A 54 -9.96 -2.57 1.57
CA VAL A 54 -10.57 -3.33 0.47
C VAL A 54 -11.69 -2.51 -0.19
N VAL A 55 -12.60 -1.95 0.61
CA VAL A 55 -13.72 -1.15 0.09
C VAL A 55 -13.23 0.09 -0.66
N LEU A 56 -12.22 0.80 -0.14
CA LEU A 56 -11.66 1.97 -0.81
C LEU A 56 -10.92 1.60 -2.11
N ILE A 57 -10.22 0.46 -2.14
CA ILE A 57 -9.53 -0.04 -3.34
C ILE A 57 -10.56 -0.40 -4.42
N GLU A 58 -11.61 -1.16 -4.08
CA GLU A 58 -12.69 -1.52 -5.01
C GLU A 58 -13.42 -0.28 -5.55
N ASN A 59 -13.67 0.69 -4.68
CA ASN A 59 -14.27 1.98 -5.07
C ASN A 59 -13.36 2.79 -6.00
N ALA A 60 -12.05 2.85 -5.72
CA ALA A 60 -11.09 3.56 -6.56
C ALA A 60 -10.97 2.91 -7.94
N LYS A 61 -10.89 1.56 -8.00
CA LYS A 61 -10.90 0.80 -9.25
C LYS A 61 -12.17 1.06 -10.06
N SER A 62 -13.33 1.01 -9.41
CA SER A 62 -14.62 1.24 -10.07
C SER A 62 -14.71 2.66 -10.61
N LYS A 63 -14.30 3.68 -9.84
CA LYS A 63 -14.28 5.08 -10.29
C LYS A 63 -13.35 5.31 -11.48
N ILE A 64 -12.15 4.72 -11.47
CA ILE A 64 -11.20 4.82 -12.59
C ILE A 64 -11.76 4.14 -13.84
N CYS A 65 -12.35 2.95 -13.69
CA CYS A 65 -13.00 2.22 -14.78
C CYS A 65 -14.18 3.02 -15.38
N MET A 66 -15.00 3.65 -14.54
CA MET A 66 -16.11 4.48 -15.00
C MET A 66 -15.65 5.67 -15.85
N ILE A 67 -14.59 6.35 -15.42
CA ILE A 67 -14.01 7.49 -16.15
C ILE A 67 -13.40 7.03 -17.47
N ASN A 68 -12.77 5.85 -17.50
CA ASN A 68 -12.12 5.32 -18.68
C ASN A 68 -13.12 4.83 -19.75
N CYS A 69 -14.16 4.09 -19.34
CA CYS A 69 -15.03 3.38 -20.28
C CYS A 69 -16.34 4.10 -20.64
N ARG A 70 -16.80 5.08 -19.85
CA ARG A 70 -18.19 5.58 -19.94
C ARG A 70 -18.37 7.09 -19.85
N ASP A 71 -17.34 7.84 -19.47
CA ASP A 71 -17.52 9.26 -19.16
C ASP A 71 -16.94 10.17 -20.25
N THR A 72 -17.78 10.52 -21.23
CA THR A 72 -17.46 11.52 -22.25
C THR A 72 -17.21 12.90 -21.64
N ASP A 73 -17.88 13.19 -20.52
CA ASP A 73 -17.93 14.50 -19.85
C ASP A 73 -16.79 14.67 -18.82
N SER A 74 -16.22 13.57 -18.33
CA SER A 74 -15.10 13.61 -17.37
C SER A 74 -13.93 14.45 -17.86
N PHE A 75 -13.64 14.39 -19.16
CA PHE A 75 -12.56 15.13 -19.77
C PHE A 75 -12.96 16.59 -20.03
N SER A 76 -14.23 16.88 -20.32
CA SER A 76 -14.67 18.28 -20.44
C SER A 76 -14.53 19.03 -19.12
N ASP A 77 -14.74 18.39 -17.97
CA ASP A 77 -14.48 19.04 -16.67
C ASP A 77 -13.01 19.46 -16.52
N VAL A 78 -12.08 18.63 -17.02
CA VAL A 78 -10.64 18.89 -16.97
C VAL A 78 -10.28 20.07 -17.88
N VAL A 79 -10.89 20.13 -19.07
CA VAL A 79 -10.72 21.24 -20.00
C VAL A 79 -11.29 22.54 -19.42
N LEU A 80 -12.50 22.51 -18.86
CA LEU A 80 -13.14 23.68 -18.23
C LEU A 80 -12.34 24.19 -17.03
N ALA A 81 -11.83 23.31 -16.17
CA ALA A 81 -10.99 23.70 -15.05
C ALA A 81 -9.66 24.33 -15.51
N ALA A 82 -9.08 23.81 -16.59
CA ALA A 82 -7.88 24.36 -17.19
C ALA A 82 -8.14 25.75 -17.81
N GLU A 83 -9.24 25.93 -18.54
CA GLU A 83 -9.65 27.23 -19.11
C GLU A 83 -9.87 28.28 -18.01
N GLN A 84 -10.65 27.96 -16.97
CA GLN A 84 -10.87 28.85 -15.83
C GLN A 84 -9.58 29.27 -15.14
N PHE A 85 -8.63 28.33 -14.97
CA PHE A 85 -7.34 28.65 -14.38
C PHE A 85 -6.49 29.55 -15.29
N SER A 86 -6.54 29.33 -16.60
CA SER A 86 -5.83 30.17 -17.58
C SER A 86 -6.34 31.60 -17.62
N GLU A 87 -7.64 31.82 -17.41
CA GLU A 87 -8.24 33.15 -17.32
C GLU A 87 -7.90 33.88 -16.00
N THR A 88 -7.64 33.11 -14.94
CA THR A 88 -7.34 33.67 -13.61
C THR A 88 -5.90 34.20 -13.51
N ILE A 89 -4.99 33.68 -14.33
CA ILE A 89 -3.56 33.99 -14.27
C ILE A 89 -3.16 34.84 -15.47
N ASP A 90 -2.38 35.89 -15.21
CA ASP A 90 -1.81 36.78 -16.24
C ASP A 90 -0.57 36.13 -16.92
N VAL A 91 -0.77 34.95 -17.50
CA VAL A 91 0.26 34.19 -18.23
C VAL A 91 -0.35 33.64 -19.51
N GLU A 92 0.23 33.99 -20.66
CA GLU A 92 -0.19 33.43 -21.95
C GLU A 92 0.31 31.99 -22.09
N PHE A 93 -0.64 31.07 -22.25
CA PHE A 93 -0.32 29.66 -22.47
C PHE A 93 -0.17 29.35 -23.96
N VAL A 94 0.90 28.66 -24.32
CA VAL A 94 1.12 28.18 -25.69
C VAL A 94 0.13 27.07 -26.01
N ALA A 95 -0.66 27.26 -27.06
CA ALA A 95 -1.69 26.32 -27.50
C ALA A 95 -1.11 24.94 -27.88
N LEU A 96 -1.97 23.92 -27.90
CA LEU A 96 -1.58 22.57 -28.28
C LEU A 96 -1.05 22.51 -29.72
N PRO A 97 0.04 21.77 -29.99
CA PRO A 97 0.55 21.60 -31.33
C PRO A 97 -0.49 20.94 -32.24
N THR A 98 -0.76 21.55 -33.40
CA THR A 98 -1.65 20.96 -34.39
C THR A 98 -1.01 19.76 -35.07
N PRO A 99 -1.66 18.58 -35.08
CA PRO A 99 -1.10 17.39 -35.71
C PRO A 99 -0.97 17.61 -37.22
N ARG A 100 0.25 17.46 -37.74
CA ARG A 100 0.51 17.56 -39.18
C ARG A 100 0.13 16.23 -39.85
N CYS A 101 -0.90 16.23 -40.69
CA CYS A 101 -1.27 15.05 -41.47
C CYS A 101 -0.32 14.87 -42.67
N ARG A 102 0.49 13.81 -42.65
CA ARG A 102 1.30 13.41 -43.81
C ARG A 102 0.41 12.72 -44.84
N ARG A 103 0.25 13.33 -46.02
CA ARG A 103 -0.41 12.68 -47.15
C ARG A 103 0.51 11.63 -47.76
N VAL A 104 0.10 10.37 -47.73
CA VAL A 104 0.77 9.27 -48.40
C VAL A 104 0.01 8.99 -49.71
N PRO A 105 0.69 8.93 -50.87
CA PRO A 105 0.02 8.56 -52.13
C PRO A 105 -0.56 7.14 -52.01
N LYS A 106 -1.79 6.96 -52.48
CA LYS A 106 -2.52 5.69 -52.47
C LYS A 106 -2.48 5.04 -53.84
N PHE A 107 -2.37 3.71 -53.88
CA PHE A 107 -2.57 2.91 -55.09
C PHE A 107 -3.99 2.32 -55.12
N SER A 108 -4.49 2.02 -56.33
CA SER A 108 -5.80 1.40 -56.52
C SER A 108 -5.85 0.03 -55.84
N GLY A 109 -6.83 -0.18 -54.96
CA GLY A 109 -7.03 -1.45 -54.24
C GLY A 109 -6.49 -1.49 -52.81
N GLU A 110 -5.84 -0.42 -52.33
CA GLU A 110 -5.43 -0.32 -50.92
C GLU A 110 -6.62 -0.02 -50.00
N LEU A 111 -6.72 -0.73 -48.87
CA LEU A 111 -7.68 -0.46 -47.81
C LEU A 111 -7.47 0.95 -47.23
N GLN A 112 -8.55 1.56 -46.72
CA GLN A 112 -8.47 2.84 -46.03
C GLN A 112 -7.63 2.70 -44.75
N ARG A 113 -6.66 3.60 -44.55
CA ARG A 113 -5.93 3.72 -43.29
C ARG A 113 -6.82 4.44 -42.27
N ASP A 114 -6.62 4.13 -40.99
CA ASP A 114 -7.26 4.87 -39.89
C ASP A 114 -7.05 6.37 -40.06
N GLU A 115 -8.11 7.15 -39.88
CA GLU A 115 -8.05 8.60 -40.01
C GLU A 115 -7.26 9.19 -38.82
N PRO A 116 -6.21 9.99 -39.08
CA PRO A 116 -5.45 10.60 -38.00
C PRO A 116 -6.33 11.61 -37.26
N ILE A 117 -6.30 11.56 -35.93
CA ILE A 117 -6.98 12.54 -35.08
C ILE A 117 -6.41 13.93 -35.39
N THR A 118 -7.28 14.83 -35.87
CA THR A 118 -6.90 16.17 -36.33
C THR A 118 -7.06 17.23 -35.26
N ASP A 119 -8.02 17.08 -34.35
CA ASP A 119 -8.22 17.99 -33.23
C ASP A 119 -7.16 17.77 -32.12
N PRO A 120 -6.37 18.79 -31.75
CA PRO A 120 -5.33 18.66 -30.72
C PRO A 120 -5.87 18.25 -29.34
N ILE A 121 -7.08 18.70 -28.99
CA ILE A 121 -7.70 18.40 -27.69
C ILE A 121 -8.12 16.92 -27.65
N THR A 122 -8.80 16.46 -28.70
CA THR A 122 -9.16 15.04 -28.86
C THR A 122 -7.92 14.15 -28.91
N LYS A 123 -6.85 14.60 -29.55
CA LYS A 123 -5.57 13.86 -29.57
C LYS A 123 -4.98 13.73 -28.17
N PHE A 124 -4.96 14.81 -27.37
CA PHE A 124 -4.54 14.74 -25.97
C PHE A 124 -5.43 13.81 -25.15
N LYS A 125 -6.75 13.87 -25.35
CA LYS A 125 -7.73 13.00 -24.69
C LYS A 125 -7.42 11.52 -24.92
N VAL A 126 -7.19 11.11 -26.18
CA VAL A 126 -6.96 9.71 -26.53
C VAL A 126 -5.55 9.25 -26.14
N GLU A 127 -4.51 9.97 -26.56
CA GLU A 127 -3.13 9.48 -26.40
C GLU A 127 -2.57 9.68 -24.99
N CYS A 128 -2.97 10.75 -24.29
CA CYS A 128 -2.41 11.10 -22.99
C CYS A 128 -3.36 10.77 -21.84
N TYR A 129 -4.60 11.26 -21.89
CA TYR A 129 -5.54 11.09 -20.78
C TYR A 129 -6.00 9.64 -20.61
N TYR A 130 -6.58 9.04 -21.65
CA TYR A 130 -6.97 7.63 -21.60
C TYR A 130 -5.76 6.70 -21.50
N GLY A 131 -4.66 6.99 -22.22
CA GLY A 131 -3.41 6.23 -22.06
C GLY A 131 -2.88 6.22 -20.61
N ALA A 132 -2.97 7.33 -19.88
CA ALA A 132 -2.60 7.37 -18.46
C ALA A 132 -3.59 6.57 -17.58
N LEU A 133 -4.90 6.69 -17.85
CA LEU A 133 -5.93 5.93 -17.13
C LEU A 133 -5.78 4.42 -17.34
N ASP A 134 -5.47 3.98 -18.56
CA ASP A 134 -5.24 2.58 -18.89
C ASP A 134 -4.04 2.02 -18.11
N ILE A 135 -2.93 2.76 -18.09
CA ILE A 135 -1.74 2.38 -17.32
C ILE A 135 -2.11 2.27 -15.83
N ILE A 136 -2.78 3.27 -15.27
CA ILE A 136 -3.16 3.27 -13.85
C ILE A 136 -4.12 2.12 -13.55
N GLN A 137 -5.11 1.87 -14.40
CA GLN A 137 -6.07 0.78 -14.24
C GLN A 137 -5.35 -0.58 -14.27
N ASN A 138 -4.41 -0.75 -15.20
CA ASN A 138 -3.63 -1.97 -15.30
C ASN A 138 -2.74 -2.17 -14.07
N GLU A 139 -2.02 -1.13 -13.62
CA GLU A 139 -1.19 -1.19 -12.41
C GLU A 139 -2.01 -1.47 -11.14
N LEU A 140 -3.20 -0.87 -11.00
CA LEU A 140 -4.11 -1.16 -9.89
C LEU A 140 -4.64 -2.59 -9.92
N ASN A 141 -4.89 -3.13 -11.11
CA ASN A 141 -5.33 -4.52 -11.26
C ASN A 141 -4.21 -5.51 -11.04
N ASN A 142 -2.98 -5.21 -11.48
CA ASN A 142 -1.81 -6.03 -11.22
C ASN A 142 -1.44 -6.04 -9.73
N ARG A 143 -1.60 -4.90 -9.04
CA ARG A 143 -1.24 -4.78 -7.62
C ARG A 143 -2.30 -5.34 -6.67
N PHE A 144 -3.56 -5.20 -7.03
CA PHE A 144 -4.70 -5.63 -6.21
C PHE A 144 -5.63 -6.50 -7.03
N GLY A 145 -5.14 -7.60 -7.61
CA GLY A 145 -5.98 -8.53 -8.35
C GLY A 145 -7.12 -9.08 -7.49
N ASN A 146 -7.95 -9.92 -8.11
CA ASN A 146 -9.10 -10.50 -7.40
C ASN A 146 -8.64 -11.32 -6.19
N ASP A 147 -7.62 -12.17 -6.38
CA ASP A 147 -7.08 -13.05 -5.35
C ASP A 147 -6.45 -12.25 -4.20
N GLU A 148 -5.72 -11.15 -4.46
CA GLU A 148 -5.13 -10.33 -3.40
C GLU A 148 -6.18 -9.54 -2.63
N ALA A 149 -7.19 -9.00 -3.32
CA ALA A 149 -8.29 -8.30 -2.66
C ALA A 149 -9.10 -9.25 -1.77
N GLU A 150 -9.31 -10.49 -2.22
CA GLU A 150 -9.99 -11.52 -1.44
C GLU A 150 -9.14 -12.06 -0.28
N LEU A 151 -7.82 -12.20 -0.46
CA LEU A 151 -6.88 -12.46 0.63
C LEU A 151 -6.97 -11.37 1.72
N LEU A 152 -7.05 -10.10 1.33
CA LEU A 152 -7.22 -8.99 2.28
C LEU A 152 -8.57 -9.05 3.00
N LYS A 153 -9.64 -9.49 2.32
CA LYS A 153 -10.94 -9.74 2.97
C LYS A 153 -10.84 -10.82 4.03
N ASP A 154 -10.17 -11.93 3.75
CA ASP A 154 -9.97 -12.99 4.72
C ASP A 154 -9.12 -12.53 5.92
N LEU A 155 -8.03 -11.80 5.67
CA LEU A 155 -7.18 -11.25 6.75
C LEU A 155 -7.91 -10.22 7.61
N SER A 156 -8.85 -9.48 7.03
CA SER A 156 -9.66 -8.51 7.76
C SER A 156 -10.54 -9.14 8.86
N LEU A 157 -10.83 -10.45 8.74
CA LEU A 157 -11.57 -11.20 9.74
C LEU A 157 -10.83 -11.26 11.08
N LEU A 158 -9.50 -11.13 11.08
CA LEU A 158 -8.68 -11.09 12.29
C LEU A 158 -8.79 -9.77 13.08
N SER A 159 -9.57 -8.80 12.60
CA SER A 159 -9.81 -7.55 13.32
C SER A 159 -10.64 -7.77 14.59
N LYS A 160 -10.29 -7.05 15.68
CA LYS A 160 -11.01 -7.13 16.97
C LYS A 160 -12.52 -6.92 16.82
N LYS A 161 -12.93 -5.96 15.96
CA LYS A 161 -14.34 -5.70 15.67
C LYS A 161 -15.05 -6.94 15.13
N ARG A 162 -14.44 -7.64 14.17
CA ARG A 162 -15.02 -8.83 13.55
C ARG A 162 -15.02 -10.03 14.50
N ILE A 163 -13.99 -10.18 15.31
CA ILE A 163 -13.92 -11.20 16.38
C ILE A 163 -15.09 -11.03 17.37
N LEU A 164 -15.37 -9.79 17.79
CA LEU A 164 -16.50 -9.49 18.68
C LEU A 164 -17.87 -9.71 18.02
N GLU A 165 -18.02 -9.39 16.73
CA GLU A 165 -19.23 -9.70 15.96
C GLU A 165 -19.50 -11.21 15.88
N VAL A 166 -18.47 -12.01 15.60
CA VAL A 166 -18.58 -13.47 15.53
C VAL A 166 -18.90 -14.07 16.90
N LYS A 167 -18.35 -13.51 17.99
CA LYS A 167 -18.73 -13.89 19.35
C LYS A 167 -20.21 -13.66 19.63
N ASN A 168 -20.73 -12.47 19.31
CA ASN A 168 -22.12 -12.09 19.59
C ASN A 168 -23.12 -12.83 18.70
N SER A 169 -22.69 -13.28 17.51
CA SER A 169 -23.54 -14.01 16.56
C SER A 169 -22.68 -14.99 15.76
N PRO A 170 -22.66 -16.29 16.11
CA PRO A 170 -21.79 -17.26 15.45
C PRO A 170 -22.14 -17.48 13.96
N ASN A 171 -23.38 -17.19 13.56
CA ASN A 171 -23.81 -17.24 12.15
C ASN A 171 -23.34 -16.02 11.31
N SER A 172 -22.62 -15.06 11.90
CA SER A 172 -22.13 -13.88 11.19
C SER A 172 -20.85 -14.14 10.37
N LEU A 173 -20.21 -15.29 10.56
CA LEU A 173 -19.06 -15.72 9.79
C LEU A 173 -19.51 -16.11 8.36
N PRO A 174 -18.95 -15.49 7.31
CA PRO A 174 -19.25 -15.86 5.93
C PRO A 174 -18.86 -17.32 5.65
N LYS A 175 -19.61 -18.01 4.79
CA LYS A 175 -19.35 -19.43 4.45
C LYS A 175 -18.06 -19.63 3.64
N ASP A 176 -17.57 -18.56 3.04
CA ASP A 176 -16.36 -18.44 2.24
C ASP A 176 -15.16 -17.92 3.05
N ALA A 177 -15.33 -17.65 4.34
CA ALA A 177 -14.28 -17.13 5.21
C ALA A 177 -13.03 -18.02 5.22
N PHE A 178 -11.86 -17.42 5.00
CA PHE A 178 -10.53 -18.06 4.99
C PHE A 178 -10.30 -19.06 3.86
N LYS A 179 -11.24 -19.20 2.91
CA LYS A 179 -11.13 -20.18 1.84
C LYS A 179 -9.92 -19.89 0.95
N ILE A 180 -9.71 -18.63 0.61
CA ILE A 180 -8.67 -18.21 -0.34
C ILE A 180 -7.30 -18.22 0.31
N VAL A 181 -7.21 -17.80 1.58
CA VAL A 181 -5.97 -17.94 2.35
C VAL A 181 -5.58 -19.42 2.46
N CYS A 182 -6.52 -20.32 2.71
CA CYS A 182 -6.26 -21.76 2.77
C CYS A 182 -5.91 -22.36 1.41
N GLU A 183 -6.48 -21.87 0.31
CA GLU A 183 -6.09 -22.31 -1.04
C GLU A 183 -4.65 -21.88 -1.37
N LEU A 184 -4.30 -20.61 -1.10
CA LEU A 184 -2.98 -20.05 -1.36
C LEU A 184 -1.88 -20.64 -0.47
N TYR A 185 -2.18 -20.89 0.80
CA TYR A 185 -1.26 -21.43 1.81
C TYR A 185 -1.62 -22.86 2.24
N SER A 186 -2.13 -23.66 1.31
CA SER A 186 -2.57 -25.05 1.55
C SER A 186 -1.50 -25.97 2.13
N THR A 187 -0.22 -25.63 1.97
CA THR A 187 0.90 -26.35 2.63
C THR A 187 0.97 -26.12 4.13
N PHE A 188 0.40 -25.02 4.62
CA PHE A 188 0.53 -24.58 6.02
C PHE A 188 -0.81 -24.53 6.76
N LEU A 189 -1.93 -24.41 6.05
CA LEU A 189 -3.26 -24.20 6.63
C LEU A 189 -4.25 -25.26 6.17
N GLN A 190 -5.02 -25.79 7.12
CA GLN A 190 -6.18 -26.64 6.86
C GLN A 190 -7.47 -25.85 7.10
N TYR A 191 -8.39 -25.85 6.13
CA TYR A 191 -9.59 -25.02 6.15
C TYR A 191 -10.52 -25.35 7.32
N ASP A 192 -10.89 -26.62 7.49
CA ASP A 192 -11.84 -27.03 8.54
C ASP A 192 -11.27 -26.76 9.93
N ASP A 193 -9.99 -27.04 10.15
CA ASP A 193 -9.32 -26.80 11.42
C ASP A 193 -9.24 -25.30 11.73
N LEU A 194 -8.88 -24.47 10.74
CA LEU A 194 -8.77 -23.02 10.92
C LEU A 194 -10.12 -22.38 11.29
N VAL A 195 -11.21 -22.76 10.61
CA VAL A 195 -12.55 -22.22 10.90
C VAL A 195 -12.99 -22.62 12.31
N ASN A 196 -12.76 -23.87 12.70
CA ASN A 196 -13.09 -24.36 14.04
C ASN A 196 -12.26 -23.66 15.13
N GLU A 197 -10.94 -23.55 14.93
CA GLU A 197 -10.03 -22.84 15.83
C GLU A 197 -10.44 -21.37 15.97
N TYR A 198 -10.77 -20.70 14.86
CA TYR A 198 -11.19 -19.31 14.85
C TYR A 198 -12.50 -19.09 15.61
N GLN A 199 -13.51 -19.95 15.44
CA GLN A 199 -14.77 -19.87 16.18
C GLN A 199 -14.59 -20.11 17.68
N GLN A 200 -13.75 -21.07 18.06
CA GLN A 200 -13.40 -21.33 19.45
C GLN A 200 -12.63 -20.14 20.06
N PHE A 201 -11.69 -19.58 19.30
CA PHE A 201 -10.95 -18.39 19.70
C PHE A 201 -11.88 -17.20 19.91
N CYS A 202 -12.81 -16.92 18.99
CA CYS A 202 -13.79 -15.84 19.13
C CYS A 202 -14.66 -16.00 20.39
N SER A 203 -15.08 -17.23 20.67
CA SER A 203 -15.89 -17.54 21.86
C SER A 203 -15.16 -17.19 23.16
N ASN A 204 -13.86 -17.53 23.22
CA ASN A 204 -13.03 -17.37 24.41
C ASN A 204 -12.20 -16.07 24.42
N PHE A 205 -12.31 -15.23 23.39
CA PHE A 205 -11.43 -14.07 23.19
C PHE A 205 -11.42 -13.11 24.37
N LEU A 206 -12.60 -12.77 24.93
CA LEU A 206 -12.67 -11.86 26.08
C LEU A 206 -12.08 -12.45 27.36
N GLU A 207 -12.14 -13.77 27.54
CA GLU A 207 -11.55 -14.44 28.70
C GLU A 207 -10.03 -14.55 28.55
N LEU A 208 -9.54 -14.80 27.33
CA LEU A 208 -8.12 -14.70 27.01
C LEU A 208 -7.63 -13.26 27.22
N GLU A 209 -8.36 -12.25 26.74
CA GLU A 209 -8.03 -10.84 26.94
C GLU A 209 -7.97 -10.48 28.44
N LYS A 210 -8.94 -10.95 29.24
CA LYS A 210 -8.98 -10.73 30.69
C LYS A 210 -7.96 -11.54 31.49
N SER A 211 -7.66 -12.77 31.12
CA SER A 211 -6.71 -13.63 31.87
C SER A 211 -5.27 -13.16 31.76
N ILE A 212 -4.97 -12.37 30.72
CA ILE A 212 -3.65 -11.75 30.50
C ILE A 212 -3.57 -10.40 31.25
N LEU A 213 -4.72 -9.75 31.49
CA LEU A 213 -4.89 -8.62 32.39
C LEU A 213 -5.04 -9.11 33.84
N LEU A 214 -3.93 -9.54 34.47
CA LEU A 214 -3.93 -9.66 35.93
C LEU A 214 -4.21 -8.27 36.51
N PRO A 215 -5.25 -8.10 37.36
CA PRO A 215 -5.48 -6.82 38.03
C PRO A 215 -4.21 -6.40 38.77
N GLU A 216 -3.83 -5.12 38.68
CA GLU A 216 -2.69 -4.58 39.44
C GLU A 216 -2.85 -4.82 40.96
N TYR A 217 -4.10 -4.97 41.42
CA TYR A 217 -4.46 -5.26 42.80
C TYR A 217 -5.53 -6.35 42.88
N LEU A 218 -5.35 -7.27 43.84
CA LEU A 218 -6.25 -8.40 44.09
C LEU A 218 -7.63 -8.00 44.65
N HIS A 219 -7.78 -6.73 45.06
CA HIS A 219 -8.98 -6.19 45.67
C HIS A 219 -9.42 -4.94 44.92
N ASN A 220 -10.66 -4.96 44.42
CA ASN A 220 -11.35 -3.73 44.04
C ASN A 220 -11.53 -2.92 45.33
N ASN A 221 -10.90 -1.75 45.40
CA ASN A 221 -11.33 -0.75 46.38
C ASN A 221 -12.69 -0.23 45.88
N GLU A 222 -13.76 -0.96 46.21
CA GLU A 222 -15.13 -0.49 46.07
C GLU A 222 -15.31 0.70 47.01
N SER A 223 -15.01 1.90 46.51
CA SER A 223 -15.76 3.08 46.93
C SER A 223 -16.92 3.21 45.97
N GLU A 224 -18.10 2.83 46.44
CA GLU A 224 -19.40 3.11 45.83
C GLU A 224 -19.48 4.60 45.46
N SER A 225 -19.39 4.90 44.17
CA SER A 225 -19.95 6.13 43.61
C SER A 225 -20.23 5.91 42.11
N ASP A 226 -21.52 5.74 41.84
CA ASP A 226 -22.28 6.05 40.63
C ASP A 226 -21.90 5.41 39.28
N GLU A 227 -22.90 4.74 38.72
CA GLU A 227 -23.01 4.30 37.33
C GLU A 227 -22.72 5.44 36.34
N SER A 228 -21.53 5.48 35.74
CA SER A 228 -21.28 5.85 34.34
C SER A 228 -19.78 5.82 34.05
N ASP A 229 -19.42 5.29 32.88
CA ASP A 229 -18.09 5.34 32.25
C ASP A 229 -16.96 4.52 32.91
N TYR A 230 -16.84 3.26 32.49
CA TYR A 230 -15.59 2.48 32.65
C TYR A 230 -15.15 1.89 31.30
N GLU A 231 -14.47 2.71 30.49
CA GLU A 231 -13.44 2.26 29.55
C GLU A 231 -12.12 2.91 29.99
N ASP A 232 -11.50 2.38 31.06
CA ASP A 232 -10.09 2.67 31.29
C ASP A 232 -9.39 1.50 31.96
N GLY A 233 -8.38 0.97 31.30
CA GLY A 233 -7.73 -0.29 31.66
C GLY A 233 -6.81 -0.82 30.57
N PHE A 234 -5.90 0.02 30.04
CA PHE A 234 -4.75 -0.48 29.28
C PHE A 234 -3.56 0.50 29.25
N ASP A 235 -3.22 1.13 30.38
CA ASP A 235 -2.10 2.10 30.41
C ASP A 235 -0.77 1.55 30.95
N SER A 236 -0.65 0.25 31.21
CA SER A 236 0.62 -0.34 31.68
C SER A 236 0.94 -1.68 31.03
N ILE A 237 2.18 -1.81 30.52
CA ILE A 237 2.98 -3.02 30.20
C ILE A 237 3.12 -3.33 28.68
N PHE A 238 4.31 -3.37 28.05
CA PHE A 238 5.68 -2.94 28.39
C PHE A 238 6.50 -2.85 27.07
N GLU A 239 7.34 -1.83 26.97
CA GLU A 239 8.50 -1.74 26.08
C GLU A 239 9.71 -2.17 26.95
N ILE A 240 10.33 -3.32 26.68
CA ILE A 240 11.58 -3.69 27.37
C ILE A 240 12.75 -3.09 26.58
N VAL A 241 13.39 -2.06 27.14
CA VAL A 241 14.79 -1.71 26.84
C VAL A 241 15.49 -1.47 28.18
N GLU A 242 16.45 -2.32 28.51
CA GLU A 242 17.39 -2.08 29.61
C GLU A 242 18.39 -0.98 29.20
N GLN A 243 18.54 0.09 30.00
CA GLN A 243 19.68 0.24 30.93
C GLN A 243 19.71 1.61 31.64
N ASP A 244 19.98 1.51 32.95
CA ASP A 244 20.75 2.39 33.84
C ASP A 244 20.28 3.80 34.30
N LYS A 245 19.85 3.78 35.57
CA LYS A 245 20.26 4.65 36.70
C LYS A 245 19.81 6.13 36.79
N ILE A 246 19.03 6.34 37.86
CA ILE A 246 19.04 7.42 38.89
C ILE A 246 18.02 8.57 38.75
N GLU A 247 17.22 8.68 39.82
CA GLU A 247 16.43 9.81 40.36
C GLU A 247 15.01 10.11 39.84
N ASN A 248 14.04 9.52 40.56
CA ASN A 248 12.85 10.15 41.16
C ASN A 248 12.14 11.29 40.40
N GLN A 249 11.24 10.91 39.49
CA GLN A 249 9.84 11.37 39.40
C GLN A 249 9.15 10.58 38.26
N PRO A 250 7.95 10.00 38.47
CA PRO A 250 7.23 9.39 37.35
C PRO A 250 6.72 10.51 36.44
N VAL A 251 7.34 10.65 35.27
CA VAL A 251 6.83 11.48 34.17
C VAL A 251 5.67 10.73 33.54
N PHE A 252 4.45 11.23 33.71
CA PHE A 252 3.26 10.74 33.03
C PHE A 252 3.42 10.95 31.53
N VAL A 253 3.66 9.88 30.79
CA VAL A 253 3.56 9.87 29.33
C VAL A 253 2.27 9.15 28.97
N THR A 254 1.19 9.92 28.84
CA THR A 254 -0.03 9.48 28.16
C THR A 254 0.33 9.11 26.72
N ARG A 255 0.43 7.81 26.42
CA ARG A 255 0.67 7.33 25.05
C ARG A 255 -0.69 7.04 24.41
N ASN A 256 -1.14 8.02 23.64
CA ASN A 256 -2.14 7.98 22.57
C ASN A 256 -2.79 6.61 22.33
N LEU A 257 -4.12 6.57 22.40
CA LEU A 257 -4.98 5.46 21.98
C LEU A 257 -4.58 4.92 20.59
N GLU A 258 -3.68 3.95 20.54
CA GLU A 258 -3.43 3.15 19.35
C GLU A 258 -4.44 2.00 19.36
N ASN A 259 -5.15 1.84 18.24
CA ASN A 259 -6.29 0.94 18.09
C ASN A 259 -5.96 -0.47 18.61
N VAL A 260 -6.80 -1.04 19.48
CA VAL A 260 -6.62 -2.41 20.03
C VAL A 260 -6.78 -3.48 18.93
N GLY A 261 -7.21 -3.08 17.72
CA GLY A 261 -7.44 -3.94 16.56
C GLY A 261 -6.25 -4.24 15.64
N SER A 262 -5.02 -3.84 15.98
CA SER A 262 -3.85 -4.18 15.12
C SER A 262 -3.54 -5.68 15.19
N MET A 263 -3.46 -6.36 14.04
CA MET A 263 -3.07 -7.77 13.91
C MET A 263 -1.75 -8.08 14.65
N GLY A 264 -0.85 -7.09 14.75
CA GLY A 264 0.38 -7.22 15.52
C GLY A 264 0.18 -7.36 17.02
N LYS A 265 -0.84 -6.70 17.61
CA LYS A 265 -1.19 -6.87 19.03
C LYS A 265 -1.78 -8.26 19.29
N LEU A 266 -2.63 -8.74 18.38
CA LEU A 266 -3.20 -10.08 18.47
C LEU A 266 -2.12 -11.16 18.30
N PHE A 267 -1.16 -10.96 17.39
CA PHE A 267 -0.01 -11.84 17.28
C PHE A 267 0.86 -11.85 18.55
N LYS A 268 1.14 -10.68 19.14
CA LYS A 268 1.84 -10.59 20.44
C LYS A 268 1.10 -11.35 21.54
N LEU A 269 -0.24 -11.27 21.57
CA LEU A 269 -1.09 -12.03 22.50
C LEU A 269 -0.84 -13.54 22.35
N PHE A 270 -0.86 -14.03 21.12
CA PHE A 270 -0.61 -15.44 20.82
C PHE A 270 0.77 -15.90 21.27
N CYS A 271 1.80 -15.06 21.13
CA CYS A 271 3.15 -15.36 21.59
C CYS A 271 3.25 -15.41 23.11
N VAL A 272 2.69 -14.43 23.82
CA VAL A 272 2.77 -14.34 25.29
C VAL A 272 2.02 -15.48 25.96
N SER A 273 0.81 -15.79 25.48
CA SER A 273 -0.05 -16.82 26.04
C SER A 273 0.26 -18.24 25.57
N GLN A 274 1.31 -18.40 24.74
CA GLN A 274 1.68 -19.68 24.11
C GLN A 274 0.50 -20.41 23.45
N LEU A 275 -0.44 -19.66 22.86
CA LEU A 275 -1.66 -20.20 22.26
C LEU A 275 -1.39 -21.03 21.00
N LYS A 276 -0.15 -21.07 20.51
CA LYS A 276 0.28 -21.92 19.40
C LYS A 276 -0.07 -23.40 19.61
N CYS A 277 -0.02 -23.91 20.84
CA CYS A 277 -0.35 -25.31 21.13
C CYS A 277 -1.85 -25.60 21.08
N VAL A 278 -2.69 -24.58 21.26
CA VAL A 278 -4.15 -24.69 21.28
C VAL A 278 -4.76 -24.38 19.91
N PHE A 279 -4.23 -23.36 19.24
CA PHE A 279 -4.69 -22.87 17.93
C PHE A 279 -3.52 -22.76 16.93
N PRO A 280 -2.99 -23.91 16.44
CA PRO A 280 -1.82 -23.94 15.56
C PRO A 280 -2.07 -23.32 14.18
N ASN A 281 -3.25 -23.54 13.58
CA ASN A 281 -3.58 -22.97 12.27
C ASN A 281 -3.80 -21.46 12.37
N LEU A 282 -4.52 -21.00 13.40
CA LEU A 282 -4.74 -19.57 13.64
C LEU A 282 -3.44 -18.83 13.95
N HIS A 283 -2.53 -19.43 14.72
CA HIS A 283 -1.20 -18.87 14.94
C HIS A 283 -0.41 -18.73 13.63
N THR A 284 -0.47 -19.75 12.77
CA THR A 284 0.21 -19.74 11.46
C THR A 284 -0.39 -18.68 10.54
N LEU A 285 -1.72 -18.54 10.52
CA LEU A 285 -2.42 -17.48 9.80
C LEU A 285 -1.97 -16.09 10.27
N LEU A 286 -1.91 -15.86 11.59
CA LEU A 286 -1.46 -14.58 12.14
C LEU A 286 0.00 -14.27 11.80
N HIS A 287 0.85 -15.30 11.82
CA HIS A 287 2.24 -15.18 11.41
C HIS A 287 2.37 -14.78 9.93
N ILE A 288 1.57 -15.39 9.06
CA ILE A 288 1.47 -15.00 7.64
C ILE A 288 0.96 -13.55 7.52
N ALA A 289 -0.11 -13.20 8.24
CA ALA A 289 -0.73 -11.87 8.18
C ALA A 289 0.25 -10.74 8.57
N VAL A 290 1.07 -10.94 9.60
CA VAL A 290 2.05 -9.94 10.08
C VAL A 290 3.29 -9.85 9.17
N THR A 291 3.59 -10.91 8.42
CA THR A 291 4.73 -10.94 7.49
C THR A 291 4.37 -10.47 6.08
N LEU A 292 3.09 -10.46 5.72
CA LEU A 292 2.63 -9.94 4.43
C LEU A 292 2.79 -8.42 4.33
N PRO A 293 3.34 -7.90 3.23
CA PRO A 293 3.44 -6.45 2.99
C PRO A 293 2.07 -5.91 2.58
N VAL A 294 1.17 -5.76 3.55
CA VAL A 294 -0.19 -5.24 3.29
C VAL A 294 -0.19 -3.71 3.17
N SER A 295 0.79 -3.03 3.79
CA SER A 295 1.00 -1.59 3.68
C SER A 295 2.12 -1.23 2.69
N SER A 296 2.08 -0.03 2.14
CA SER A 296 3.13 0.49 1.25
C SER A 296 4.44 0.85 1.98
N CYS A 297 4.47 0.77 3.31
CA CYS A 297 5.63 1.16 4.14
C CYS A 297 6.88 0.29 3.91
N SER A 298 6.76 -0.96 3.46
CA SER A 298 7.94 -1.81 3.20
C SER A 298 8.84 -1.25 2.09
N VAL A 299 8.26 -0.53 1.13
CA VAL A 299 9.02 0.03 -0.01
C VAL A 299 9.76 1.31 0.36
N GLU A 300 9.49 1.94 1.51
CA GLU A 300 10.20 3.16 1.94
C GLU A 300 11.68 2.88 2.22
N ARG A 301 11.98 1.71 2.80
CA ARG A 301 13.36 1.27 3.03
C ARG A 301 14.13 1.18 1.71
N SER A 302 13.55 0.53 0.70
CA SER A 302 14.21 0.37 -0.60
C SER A 302 14.29 1.69 -1.37
N PHE A 303 13.29 2.56 -1.34
CA PHE A 303 13.35 3.90 -1.95
C PHE A 303 14.36 4.83 -1.27
N SER A 304 14.45 4.79 0.07
CA SER A 304 15.46 5.54 0.83
C SER A 304 16.87 5.11 0.46
N LYS A 305 17.12 3.79 0.37
CA LYS A 305 18.41 3.25 -0.08
C LYS A 305 18.66 3.50 -1.57
N LEU A 306 17.63 3.47 -2.42
CA LEU A 306 17.73 3.77 -3.85
C LEU A 306 18.32 5.16 -4.08
N LYS A 307 17.92 6.16 -3.29
CA LYS A 307 18.47 7.52 -3.36
C LYS A 307 19.99 7.56 -3.08
N LEU A 308 20.50 6.65 -2.25
CA LEU A 308 21.93 6.53 -1.96
C LEU A 308 22.68 5.74 -3.03
N VAL A 309 22.06 4.68 -3.57
CA VAL A 309 22.68 3.81 -4.59
C VAL A 309 22.72 4.52 -5.96
N LYS A 310 21.61 5.14 -6.36
CA LYS A 310 21.42 5.82 -7.65
C LYS A 310 21.64 7.33 -7.49
N THR A 311 22.88 7.75 -7.65
CA THR A 311 23.28 9.16 -7.56
C THR A 311 23.43 9.81 -8.93
N LYS A 312 23.46 11.15 -8.99
CA LYS A 312 23.67 11.93 -10.22
C LYS A 312 24.96 11.56 -10.97
N LEU A 313 25.96 11.02 -10.26
CA LEU A 313 27.23 10.57 -10.85
C LEU A 313 27.20 9.12 -11.35
N ARG A 314 26.15 8.35 -11.02
CA ARG A 314 26.00 6.93 -11.37
C ARG A 314 24.85 6.70 -12.37
N THR A 315 24.84 7.46 -13.46
CA THR A 315 23.76 7.43 -14.45
C THR A 315 23.85 6.27 -15.45
N THR A 316 24.99 5.58 -15.53
CA THR A 316 25.26 4.52 -16.53
C THR A 316 25.08 3.09 -15.99
N MET A 317 24.45 2.93 -14.83
CA MET A 317 24.31 1.63 -14.19
C MET A 317 23.22 0.79 -14.85
N LYS A 318 23.54 -0.47 -15.20
CA LYS A 318 22.57 -1.45 -15.70
C LYS A 318 21.63 -1.92 -14.58
N GLU A 319 20.43 -2.35 -14.97
CA GLU A 319 19.37 -2.73 -14.03
C GLU A 319 19.76 -3.89 -13.12
N GLU A 320 20.36 -4.96 -13.65
CA GLU A 320 20.84 -6.11 -12.87
C GLU A 320 21.79 -5.70 -11.73
N ARG A 321 22.67 -4.74 -12.02
CA ARG A 321 23.61 -4.22 -11.04
C ARG A 321 22.88 -3.40 -9.98
N LEU A 322 21.88 -2.60 -10.37
CA LEU A 322 21.05 -1.82 -9.46
C LEU A 322 20.27 -2.68 -8.50
N GLU A 323 19.62 -3.71 -9.02
CA GLU A 323 18.86 -4.66 -8.21
C GLU A 323 19.77 -5.38 -7.20
N SER A 324 20.94 -5.86 -7.65
CA SER A 324 21.90 -6.54 -6.79
C SER A 324 22.43 -5.64 -5.65
N LEU A 325 22.76 -4.38 -5.97
CA LEU A 325 23.22 -3.41 -4.97
C LEU A 325 22.09 -3.03 -4.01
N LEU A 326 20.86 -2.86 -4.50
CA LEU A 326 19.70 -2.60 -3.66
C LEU A 326 19.49 -3.72 -2.65
N LYS A 327 19.49 -4.98 -3.09
CA LYS A 327 19.38 -6.16 -2.21
C LYS A 327 20.41 -6.13 -1.09
N ILE A 328 21.68 -5.90 -1.41
CA ILE A 328 22.76 -5.82 -0.40
C ILE A 328 22.53 -4.64 0.56
N THR A 329 22.08 -3.48 0.08
CA THR A 329 21.89 -2.29 0.92
C THR A 329 20.61 -2.33 1.77
N CYS A 330 19.59 -3.05 1.34
CA CYS A 330 18.35 -3.24 2.09
C CYS A 330 18.48 -4.32 3.17
N GLU A 331 19.26 -5.37 2.90
CA GLU A 331 19.47 -6.53 3.76
C GLU A 331 20.83 -6.51 4.48
N GLN A 332 21.32 -5.32 4.87
CA GLN A 332 22.60 -5.19 5.58
C GLN A 332 22.61 -5.94 6.92
N ASP A 333 21.43 -6.16 7.51
CA ASP A 333 21.25 -6.86 8.79
C ASP A 333 21.38 -8.39 8.64
N CYS A 334 21.31 -8.91 7.40
CA CYS A 334 21.47 -10.33 7.10
C CYS A 334 22.94 -10.65 6.84
N VAL A 335 23.63 -11.23 7.83
CA VAL A 335 25.02 -11.67 7.67
C VAL A 335 25.06 -12.88 6.71
N PRO A 336 25.72 -12.79 5.53
CA PRO A 336 25.79 -13.92 4.62
C PRO A 336 26.64 -15.04 5.22
N ASN A 337 26.19 -16.28 5.09
CA ASN A 337 27.00 -17.43 5.45
C ASN A 337 28.20 -17.53 4.48
N VAL A 338 29.38 -17.16 4.99
CA VAL A 338 30.62 -17.04 4.21
C VAL A 338 30.99 -18.37 3.53
N GLU A 339 30.75 -19.51 4.19
CA GLU A 339 31.04 -20.83 3.62
C GLU A 339 30.16 -21.13 2.40
N ASN A 340 28.87 -20.82 2.48
CA ASN A 340 27.95 -20.99 1.34
C ASN A 340 28.32 -20.09 0.17
N VAL A 341 28.81 -18.87 0.44
CA VAL A 341 29.28 -17.95 -0.60
C VAL A 341 30.55 -18.50 -1.27
N ILE A 342 31.50 -18.98 -0.47
CA ILE A 342 32.75 -19.60 -0.97
C ILE A 342 32.43 -20.84 -1.80
N ASN A 343 31.57 -21.74 -1.32
CA ASN A 343 31.17 -22.95 -2.02
C ASN A 343 30.44 -22.64 -3.34
N ASN A 344 29.52 -21.67 -3.35
CA ASN A 344 28.85 -21.23 -4.57
C ASN A 344 29.81 -20.57 -5.58
N PHE A 345 30.83 -19.86 -5.10
CA PHE A 345 31.84 -19.26 -5.96
C PHE A 345 32.79 -20.32 -6.54
N ALA A 346 33.22 -21.28 -5.71
CA ALA A 346 34.03 -22.42 -6.14
C ALA A 346 33.32 -23.26 -7.20
N ASN A 347 32.03 -23.55 -7.01
CA ASN A 347 31.22 -24.33 -7.96
C ASN A 347 30.99 -23.65 -9.32
N LYS A 348 31.08 -22.31 -9.39
CA LYS A 348 30.93 -21.54 -10.63
C LYS A 348 32.25 -21.28 -11.36
N SER A 349 33.39 -21.53 -10.69
CA SER A 349 34.71 -21.32 -11.26
C SER A 349 35.26 -22.62 -11.82
N SER A 350 35.55 -22.65 -13.12
CA SER A 350 36.16 -23.80 -13.80
C SER A 350 37.57 -24.15 -13.31
N GLU A 351 38.22 -23.22 -12.60
CA GLU A 351 39.56 -23.38 -12.03
C GLU A 351 39.54 -23.94 -10.60
N LEU A 352 38.44 -23.75 -9.86
CA LEU A 352 38.30 -24.16 -8.45
C LEU A 352 37.49 -25.45 -8.27
N SER A 353 36.89 -25.97 -9.35
CA SER A 353 36.11 -27.22 -9.33
C SER A 353 36.95 -28.48 -9.59
N LYS A 354 38.28 -28.38 -9.53
CA LYS A 354 39.23 -29.50 -9.58
C LYS A 354 39.80 -29.70 -8.18
#